data_AF-A0A838NP13-F1
#
_entry.id   AF-A0A838NP13-F1
#
_cell.length_a   1.000
_cell.length_b   1.000
_cell.length_c   1.000
_cell.angle_alpha   90.00
_cell.angle_beta   90.00
_cell.angle_gamma   90.00
#
_symmetry.space_group_name_H-M   'P 1'
#
loop_
_entity.id
_entity.type
_entity.pdbx_description
1 polymer ?
#
loop_
_entity_poly.entity_id
_entity_poly.type
_entity_poly.pdbx_seq_one_letter_code
_entity_poly.pdbx_strand_id
1 'polypeptide(L)' 'MSGFVQLTPVRRTVEVTIDGEKTQVPEGTTIFQACQQQGNTLPTLCYLETLHPVTACRVCVVEV' A
#
# COMPACT_ATOMS: atom_id res chain seq x y z
N MET A 1 32.39 -18.97 1.86
CA MET A 1 31.77 -17.78 1.25
C MET A 1 30.26 -17.95 1.36
N SER A 2 29.71 -17.71 2.56
CA SER A 2 28.31 -18.02 2.87
C SER A 2 27.43 -16.88 2.42
N GLY A 3 26.79 -17.05 1.26
CA GLY A 3 25.75 -16.17 0.77
C GLY A 3 24.50 -16.34 1.63
N PHE A 4 24.10 -15.27 2.31
CA PHE A 4 22.80 -15.16 2.93
C PHE A 4 21.76 -14.96 1.83
N VAL A 5 21.07 -16.02 1.43
CA VAL A 5 19.85 -15.90 0.61
C VAL A 5 18.75 -15.39 1.55
N GLN A 6 18.40 -14.10 1.43
CA GLN A 6 17.24 -13.55 2.13
C GLN A 6 15.97 -14.12 1.50
N LEU A 7 15.27 -14.97 2.25
CA LEU A 7 13.93 -15.46 1.88
C LEU A 7 12.92 -14.36 2.23
N THR A 8 12.46 -13.62 1.21
CA THR A 8 11.29 -12.73 1.38
C THR A 8 10.07 -13.60 1.68
N PRO A 9 9.30 -13.33 2.75
CA PRO A 9 8.11 -14.12 3.05
C PRO A 9 7.10 -13.97 1.92
N VAL A 10 6.64 -15.10 1.38
CA VAL A 10 5.56 -15.15 0.39
C VAL A 10 4.28 -14.70 1.08
N ARG A 11 3.82 -13.49 0.76
CA ARG A 11 2.52 -12.98 1.23
C ARG A 11 1.42 -13.49 0.31
N ARG A 12 0.26 -13.82 0.88
CA ARG A 12 -0.94 -14.11 0.08
C ARG A 12 -1.38 -12.85 -0.65
N THR A 13 -2.03 -12.99 -1.79
CA THR A 13 -2.62 -11.88 -2.54
C THR A 13 -4.11 -11.85 -2.29
N VAL A 14 -4.69 -10.65 -2.15
CA VAL A 14 -6.12 -10.42 -1.98
C VAL A 14 -6.65 -9.60 -3.16
N GLU A 15 -7.87 -9.92 -3.63
CA GLU A 15 -8.58 -9.12 -4.64
C GLU A 15 -9.35 -7.99 -3.94
N VAL A 16 -9.18 -6.77 -4.43
CA VAL A 16 -9.91 -5.58 -3.99
C VAL A 16 -10.43 -4.82 -5.21
N THR A 17 -11.48 -4.01 -5.01
CA THR A 17 -12.02 -3.14 -6.06
C THR A 17 -11.78 -1.69 -5.65
N ILE A 18 -11.11 -0.90 -6.49
CA ILE A 18 -10.82 0.53 -6.26
C ILE A 18 -11.44 1.29 -7.44
N ASP A 19 -12.31 2.26 -7.17
CA ASP A 19 -12.99 3.06 -8.21
C ASP A 19 -13.69 2.22 -9.31
N GLY A 20 -14.17 1.02 -8.95
CA GLY A 20 -14.82 0.08 -9.86
C GLY A 20 -13.86 -0.86 -10.62
N GLU A 21 -12.55 -0.68 -10.48
CA GLU A 21 -11.53 -1.53 -11.08
C GLU A 21 -11.03 -2.60 -10.11
N LYS A 22 -10.97 -3.85 -10.58
CA LYS A 22 -10.45 -4.96 -9.80
C LYS A 22 -8.92 -4.97 -9.84
N THR A 23 -8.30 -5.08 -8.66
CA THR A 23 -6.86 -5.22 -8.54
C THR A 23 -6.49 -6.25 -7.47
N GLN A 24 -5.28 -6.78 -7.58
CA GLN A 24 -4.74 -7.80 -6.70
C GLN A 24 -3.53 -7.24 -5.96
N VAL A 25 -3.59 -7.20 -4.62
CA VAL A 25 -2.53 -6.64 -3.78
C VAL A 25 -2.07 -7.65 -2.73
N PRO A 26 -0.80 -7.61 -2.30
CA PRO A 26 -0.34 -8.44 -1.19
C PRO A 26 -1.14 -8.17 0.10
N GLU A 27 -1.33 -9.22 0.89
CA GLU A 27 -1.91 -9.11 2.22
C GLU A 27 -1.06 -8.16 3.08
N GLY A 28 -1.74 -7.25 3.77
CA GLY A 28 -1.12 -6.19 4.58
C GLY A 28 -0.75 -4.92 3.79
N THR A 29 -1.00 -4.86 2.49
CA THR A 29 -0.96 -3.59 1.74
C THR A 29 -2.04 -2.64 2.26
N THR A 30 -1.68 -1.36 2.46
CA THR A 30 -2.65 -0.34 2.90
C THR A 30 -3.48 0.15 1.73
N ILE A 31 -4.69 0.68 2.01
CA ILE A 31 -5.54 1.29 0.97
C ILE A 31 -4.77 2.37 0.20
N PHE A 32 -4.01 3.22 0.90
CA PHE A 32 -3.18 4.26 0.28
C PHE A 32 -2.16 3.69 -0.72
N GLN A 33 -1.48 2.59 -0.37
CA GLN A 33 -0.52 1.92 -1.26
C GLN A 33 -1.21 1.22 -2.43
N ALA A 34 -2.38 0.62 -2.20
CA ALA A 34 -3.16 -0.04 -3.25
C ALA A 34 -3.61 0.98 -4.31
N CYS A 35 -4.11 2.15 -3.89
CA CYS A 35 -4.46 3.24 -4.81
C CYS A 35 -3.24 3.74 -5.61
N GLN A 36 -2.07 3.91 -4.96
CA GLN A 36 -0.85 4.31 -5.68
C GLN A 36 -0.42 3.30 -6.74
N GLN A 37 -0.58 2.00 -6.49
CA GLN A 37 -0.21 0.95 -7.47
C GLN A 37 -1.07 1.01 -8.74
N GLN A 38 -2.29 1.56 -8.67
CA GLN A 38 -3.13 1.79 -9.84
C GLN A 38 -2.87 3.14 -10.54
N GLY A 39 -1.96 3.96 -10.02
CA GLY A 39 -1.65 5.29 -10.55
C GLY A 39 -2.52 6.41 -9.95
N ASN A 40 -3.39 6.11 -8.99
CA ASN A 40 -4.19 7.10 -8.28
C ASN A 40 -3.30 7.82 -7.27
N THR A 41 -2.90 9.05 -7.60
CA THR A 41 -2.11 9.88 -6.68
C THR A 41 -3.03 10.47 -5.62
N LEU A 42 -3.02 9.89 -4.42
CA LEU A 42 -3.75 10.43 -3.28
C LEU A 42 -2.96 11.59 -2.63
N PRO A 43 -3.61 12.74 -2.35
CA PRO A 43 -2.95 13.84 -1.67
C PRO A 43 -2.60 13.44 -0.23
N THR A 44 -1.37 13.68 0.19
CA THR A 44 -0.90 13.40 1.54
C THR A 44 0.05 14.48 2.04
N LEU A 45 -0.06 14.79 3.33
CA LEU A 45 0.88 15.69 4.02
C LEU A 45 1.67 14.97 5.13
N CYS A 46 1.18 13.82 5.59
CA CYS A 46 1.74 13.11 6.74
C CYS A 46 2.18 11.66 6.44
N TYR A 47 2.13 11.24 5.18
CA TYR A 47 2.72 9.98 4.72
C TYR A 47 3.99 10.28 3.92
N LEU A 48 5.13 9.79 4.40
CA LEU A 48 6.45 9.92 3.78
C LEU A 48 7.10 8.52 3.75
N GLU A 49 7.66 8.12 2.62
CA GLU A 49 8.11 6.73 2.35
C GLU A 49 9.12 6.18 3.37
N THR A 50 9.95 7.06 3.93
CA THR A 50 11.03 6.69 4.86
C THR A 50 10.66 6.89 6.33
N LEU A 51 9.44 7.35 6.62
CA LEU A 51 8.98 7.62 7.98
C LEU A 51 7.84 6.69 8.39
N HIS A 52 7.63 6.59 9.71
CA HIS A 52 6.48 5.86 10.23
C HIS A 52 5.18 6.57 9.84
N PRO A 53 4.20 5.85 9.26
CA PRO A 53 2.91 6.44 8.91
C PRO A 53 2.19 7.00 10.13
N VAL A 54 1.62 8.20 10.00
CA VAL A 54 0.78 8.83 11.02
C VAL A 54 -0.54 9.30 10.41
N THR A 55 -1.57 9.46 11.25
CA THR A 55 -2.92 9.86 10.82
C THR A 55 -3.23 11.33 11.17
N ALA A 56 -2.27 12.23 10.94
CA ALA A 56 -2.37 13.63 11.36
C ALA A 56 -3.16 14.50 10.37
N CYS A 57 -2.94 14.36 9.05
CA CYS A 57 -3.50 15.29 8.08
C CYS A 57 -4.91 14.94 7.59
N ARG A 58 -5.26 13.65 7.55
CA ARG A 58 -6.55 13.14 7.05
C ARG A 58 -6.95 13.61 5.63
N VAL A 59 -5.99 14.08 4.83
CA VAL A 59 -6.24 14.53 3.45
C VAL A 59 -6.46 13.35 2.49
N CYS A 60 -5.94 12.16 2.81
CA CYS A 60 -6.07 10.94 2.01
C CYS A 60 -7.23 10.02 2.45
N VAL A 61 -8.26 10.57 3.10
CA VAL A 61 -9.44 9.78 3.50
C VAL A 61 -10.27 9.42 2.27
N VAL A 62 -10.76 8.18 2.23
CA VAL A 62 -11.56 7.63 1.13
C VAL A 62 -12.83 6.96 1.66
N GLU A 63 -13.81 6.78 0.78
CA GLU A 63 -14.99 5.95 1.01
C GLU A 63 -14.65 4.46 0.81
N VAL A 64 -15.28 3.58 1.58
CA VAL A 64 -15.07 2.12 1.55
C VAL A 64 -16.40 1.38 1.46
#